data_AF-A0AAW2TUP8-F1
#
_entry.id   AF-A0AAW2TUP8-F1
#
_cell.length_a   1.000
_cell.length_b   1.000
_cell.length_c   1.000
_cell.angle_alpha   90.00
_cell.angle_beta   90.00
_cell.angle_gamma   90.00
#
_symmetry.space_group_name_H-M   'P 1'
#
loop_
_entity.id
_entity.type
_entity.pdbx_description
1 polymer ?
#
loop_
_entity_poly.entity_id
_entity_poly.type
_entity_poly.pdbx_seq_one_letter_code
_entity_poly.pdbx_strand_id
1 'polypeptide(L)'
;MNKRAPKTAAFLFTIRQKENESLRDYMQRFVEAVHEVPHVNHELLASIVQQNLLPGRFKESMAGKPPATMEDLLMRSQKYIRIEESNASDPSHSTKRKGREEEKEPKKEGRAEAPPERIKGRDSSRG
;
A
#
# COMPACT_ATOMS: atom_id res chain seq x y z
N MET A 1 -41.60 -26.07 -1.80
CA MET A 1 -41.04 -24.76 -1.40
C MET A 1 -39.65 -25.00 -0.82
N ASN A 2 -38.58 -24.63 -1.53
CA ASN A 2 -37.22 -24.78 -1.01
C ASN A 2 -36.92 -23.58 -0.11
N LYS A 3 -37.19 -23.72 1.20
CA LYS A 3 -36.85 -22.70 2.19
C LYS A 3 -35.33 -22.76 2.40
N ARG A 4 -34.57 -21.88 1.76
CA ARG A 4 -33.19 -21.62 2.17
C ARG A 4 -33.23 -20.94 3.53
N ALA A 5 -32.49 -21.47 4.50
CA ALA A 5 -32.36 -20.84 5.81
C ALA A 5 -31.78 -19.42 5.64
N PRO A 6 -32.23 -18.43 6.43
CA PRO A 6 -31.65 -17.09 6.40
C PRO A 6 -30.15 -17.14 6.68
N LYS A 7 -29.36 -16.39 5.92
CA LYS A 7 -27.93 -16.23 6.18
C LYS A 7 -27.76 -15.39 7.45
N THR A 8 -26.79 -15.76 8.28
CA THR A 8 -26.47 -15.04 9.54
C THR A 8 -25.17 -14.26 9.39
N ALA A 9 -24.83 -13.43 10.37
CA ALA A 9 -23.55 -12.72 10.39
C ALA A 9 -22.33 -13.66 10.27
N ALA A 10 -22.45 -14.91 10.74
CA ALA A 10 -21.42 -15.93 10.58
C ALA A 10 -21.07 -16.21 9.11
N PHE A 11 -22.03 -16.07 8.19
CA PHE A 11 -21.79 -16.22 6.75
C PHE A 11 -20.78 -15.20 6.22
N LEU A 12 -20.80 -13.96 6.72
CA LEU A 12 -19.91 -12.90 6.26
C LEU A 12 -18.44 -13.19 6.57
N PHE A 13 -18.13 -13.93 7.64
CA PHE A 13 -16.76 -14.39 7.95
C PHE A 13 -16.20 -15.35 6.89
N THR A 14 -17.06 -15.98 6.08
CA THR A 14 -16.61 -16.87 4.99
C THR A 14 -16.19 -16.08 3.74
N ILE A 15 -16.56 -14.80 3.64
CA ILE A 15 -16.23 -13.93 2.52
C ILE A 15 -14.84 -13.35 2.74
N ARG A 16 -13.81 -14.18 2.52
CA ARG A 16 -12.39 -13.80 2.63
C ARG A 16 -11.85 -13.32 1.29
N GLN A 17 -10.93 -12.35 1.34
CA GLN A 17 -10.18 -11.93 0.15
C GLN A 17 -9.20 -13.05 -0.23
N LYS A 18 -9.18 -13.42 -1.52
CA LYS A 18 -8.30 -14.47 -2.06
C LYS A 18 -6.98 -13.86 -2.58
N GLU A 19 -5.91 -14.65 -2.64
CA GLU A 19 -4.57 -14.18 -3.04
C GLU A 19 -4.53 -13.52 -4.43
N ASN A 20 -5.34 -14.01 -5.38
CA ASN A 20 -5.41 -13.50 -6.74
C ASN A 20 -6.65 -12.62 -6.97
N GLU A 21 -7.21 -12.05 -5.91
CA GLU A 21 -8.43 -11.26 -5.98
C GLU A 21 -8.16 -9.78 -5.67
N SER A 22 -8.57 -8.92 -6.59
CA SER A 22 -8.48 -7.47 -6.43
C SER A 22 -9.32 -6.98 -5.25
N LEU A 23 -8.97 -5.83 -4.69
CA LEU A 23 -9.80 -5.22 -3.64
C LEU A 23 -11.23 -4.94 -4.13
N ARG A 24 -11.39 -4.58 -5.41
CA ARG A 24 -12.68 -4.30 -6.03
C ARG A 24 -13.59 -5.53 -6.01
N ASP A 25 -13.08 -6.66 -6.48
CA ASP A 25 -13.86 -7.91 -6.57
C ASP A 25 -14.23 -8.43 -5.19
N TYR A 26 -13.29 -8.35 -4.24
CA TYR A 26 -13.56 -8.69 -2.85
C TYR A 26 -14.69 -7.85 -2.25
N MET A 27 -14.60 -6.51 -2.37
CA MET A 27 -15.61 -5.61 -1.81
C MET A 27 -16.98 -5.80 -2.45
N GLN A 28 -17.03 -6.07 -3.76
CA GLN A 28 -18.27 -6.39 -4.46
C GLN A 28 -18.96 -7.62 -3.86
N ARG A 29 -18.22 -8.73 -3.70
CA ARG A 29 -18.76 -9.95 -3.06
C ARG A 29 -19.18 -9.72 -1.61
N PHE A 30 -18.42 -8.91 -0.88
CA PHE A 30 -18.74 -8.59 0.51
C PHE A 30 -20.06 -7.82 0.62
N VAL A 31 -20.24 -6.78 -0.20
CA VAL A 31 -21.48 -5.99 -0.21
C VAL A 31 -22.69 -6.85 -0.61
N GLU A 32 -22.55 -7.67 -1.65
CA GLU A 32 -23.59 -8.62 -2.05
C GLU A 32 -23.98 -9.57 -0.91
N ALA A 33 -22.99 -10.12 -0.20
CA ALA A 33 -23.22 -10.98 0.94
C ALA A 33 -23.93 -10.26 2.10
N VAL A 34 -23.61 -8.98 2.35
CA VAL A 34 -24.27 -8.18 3.38
C VAL A 34 -25.74 -7.95 3.07
N HIS A 35 -26.11 -7.76 1.80
CA HIS A 35 -27.52 -7.63 1.40
C HIS A 35 -28.36 -8.88 1.71
N GLU A 36 -27.72 -10.05 1.84
CA GLU A 36 -28.40 -11.30 2.18
C GLU A 36 -28.52 -11.55 3.70
N VAL A 37 -27.89 -10.72 4.54
CA VAL A 37 -27.86 -10.88 6.00
C VAL A 37 -28.61 -9.72 6.68
N PRO A 38 -29.77 -9.99 7.32
CA PRO A 38 -30.52 -8.93 7.98
C PRO A 38 -29.84 -8.44 9.27
N HIS A 39 -30.05 -7.16 9.60
CA HIS A 39 -29.73 -6.53 10.89
C HIS A 39 -28.26 -6.64 11.36
N VAL A 40 -27.28 -6.64 10.45
CA VAL A 40 -25.86 -6.58 10.83
C VAL A 40 -25.46 -5.14 11.14
N ASN A 41 -24.87 -4.92 12.32
CA ASN A 41 -24.40 -3.59 12.72
C ASN A 41 -23.09 -3.21 11.99
N HIS A 42 -22.84 -1.91 11.85
CA HIS A 42 -21.70 -1.38 11.07
C HIS A 42 -20.33 -1.72 11.69
N GLU A 43 -20.22 -1.73 13.02
CA GLU A 43 -18.97 -2.07 13.72
C GLU A 43 -18.53 -3.52 13.47
N LEU A 44 -19.49 -4.44 13.45
CA LEU A 44 -19.26 -5.84 13.12
C LEU A 44 -18.84 -5.99 11.65
N LEU A 45 -19.48 -5.26 10.73
CA LEU A 45 -19.08 -5.26 9.32
C LEU A 45 -17.63 -4.79 9.13
N ALA A 46 -17.24 -3.69 9.79
CA ALA A 46 -15.87 -3.19 9.75
C ALA A 46 -14.87 -4.22 10.26
N SER A 47 -15.19 -4.87 11.38
CA SER A 47 -14.37 -5.92 12.00
C SER A 47 -14.22 -7.15 11.10
N ILE A 48 -15.31 -7.60 10.49
CA ILE A 48 -15.31 -8.73 9.55
C ILE A 48 -14.46 -8.40 8.33
N VAL A 49 -14.63 -7.21 7.73
CA VAL A 49 -13.80 -6.82 6.58
C VAL A 49 -12.32 -6.80 6.96
N GLN A 50 -11.96 -6.17 8.09
CA GLN A 50 -10.56 -6.13 8.53
C GLN A 50 -9.97 -7.53 8.72
N GLN A 51 -10.73 -8.48 9.29
CA GLN A 51 -10.29 -9.86 9.46
C GLN A 51 -10.15 -10.61 8.14
N ASN A 52 -11.05 -10.37 7.20
CA ASN A 52 -11.16 -11.09 5.94
C ASN A 52 -10.23 -10.58 4.83
N LEU A 53 -9.67 -9.38 4.98
CA LEU A 53 -8.69 -8.81 4.06
C LEU A 53 -7.33 -9.51 4.14
N LEU A 54 -6.64 -9.56 3.00
CA LEU A 54 -5.22 -9.88 2.96
C LEU A 54 -4.38 -8.75 3.56
N PRO A 55 -3.14 -9.03 4.00
CA PRO A 55 -2.20 -7.97 4.39
C PRO A 55 -2.01 -6.95 3.26
N GLY A 56 -2.06 -5.66 3.59
CA GLY A 56 -1.88 -4.59 2.62
C GLY A 56 -2.39 -3.24 3.11
N ARG A 57 -2.18 -2.21 2.29
CA ARG A 57 -2.41 -0.80 2.66
C ARG A 57 -3.86 -0.50 3.08
N PHE A 58 -4.84 -1.19 2.48
CA PHE A 58 -6.23 -1.03 2.87
C PHE A 58 -6.51 -1.63 4.26
N LYS A 59 -6.00 -2.83 4.54
CA LYS A 59 -6.11 -3.48 5.86
C LYS A 59 -5.43 -2.66 6.96
N GLU A 60 -4.25 -2.11 6.68
CA GLU A 60 -3.55 -1.17 7.57
C GLU A 60 -4.39 0.08 7.85
N SER A 61 -5.00 0.66 6.82
CA SER A 61 -5.88 1.82 6.96
C SER A 61 -7.11 1.52 7.82
N MET A 62 -7.70 0.34 7.65
CA MET A 62 -8.82 -0.13 8.46
C MET A 62 -8.42 -0.26 9.94
N ALA A 63 -7.26 -0.87 10.22
CA ALA A 63 -6.76 -1.02 11.58
C ALA A 63 -6.43 0.32 12.26
N GLY A 64 -5.83 1.27 11.52
CA GLY A 64 -5.44 2.57 12.07
C GLY A 64 -6.63 3.50 12.38
N LYS A 65 -7.71 3.41 11.59
CA LYS A 65 -8.95 4.17 11.83
C LYS A 65 -10.15 3.35 11.40
N PRO A 66 -10.77 2.55 12.28
CA PRO A 66 -11.96 1.77 11.92
C PRO A 66 -13.06 2.67 11.31
N PRO A 67 -13.72 2.28 10.20
CA PRO A 67 -14.85 3.03 9.66
C PRO A 67 -16.07 2.92 10.60
N ALA A 68 -16.81 4.02 10.75
CA ALA A 68 -17.98 4.08 11.64
C ALA A 68 -19.27 3.61 10.94
N THR A 69 -19.31 3.69 9.62
CA THR A 69 -20.47 3.34 8.80
C THR A 69 -20.09 2.45 7.62
N MET A 70 -21.08 1.79 7.03
CA MET A 70 -20.90 1.10 5.75
C MET A 70 -20.45 2.07 4.65
N GLU A 71 -20.99 3.29 4.64
CA GLU A 71 -20.61 4.31 3.65
C GLU A 71 -19.13 4.70 3.76
N ASP A 72 -18.63 4.93 4.99
CA ASP A 72 -17.21 5.20 5.23
C ASP A 72 -16.30 4.07 4.74
N LEU A 73 -16.73 2.83 4.96
CA LEU A 73 -16.03 1.64 4.49
C LEU A 73 -15.97 1.62 2.95
N LEU A 74 -17.09 1.84 2.27
CA LEU A 74 -17.18 1.83 0.82
C LEU A 74 -16.38 2.97 0.18
N MET A 75 -16.55 4.21 0.67
CA MET A 75 -15.77 5.37 0.20
C MET A 75 -14.28 5.13 0.33
N ARG A 76 -13.84 4.59 1.48
CA ARG A 76 -12.44 4.28 1.71
C ARG A 76 -11.96 3.16 0.78
N SER A 77 -12.74 2.09 0.61
CA SER A 77 -12.37 1.02 -0.31
C SER A 77 -12.18 1.54 -1.73
N GLN A 78 -13.05 2.44 -2.20
CA GLN A 78 -12.97 3.04 -3.52
C GLN A 78 -11.68 3.85 -3.72
N LYS A 79 -11.21 4.56 -2.68
CA LYS A 79 -9.91 5.24 -2.70
C LYS A 79 -8.76 4.24 -2.92
N TYR A 80 -8.77 3.12 -2.21
CA TYR A 80 -7.70 2.12 -2.32
C TYR A 80 -7.76 1.30 -3.62
N ILE A 81 -8.97 1.05 -4.15
CA ILE A 81 -9.17 0.45 -5.48
C ILE A 81 -8.49 1.31 -6.55
N ARG A 82 -8.72 2.62 -6.53
CA ARG A 82 -8.06 3.54 -7.50
C ARG A 82 -6.53 3.50 -7.36
N ILE A 83 -6.01 3.45 -6.13
CA ILE A 83 -4.56 3.35 -5.89
C ILE A 83 -4.00 2.04 -6.45
N GLU A 84 -4.69 0.91 -6.24
CA GLU A 84 -4.31 -0.41 -6.76
C GLU A 84 -4.28 -0.40 -8.30
N GLU A 85 -5.34 0.12 -8.93
CA GLU A 85 -5.48 0.21 -10.38
C GLU A 85 -4.44 1.14 -11.02
N SER A 86 -4.17 2.31 -10.43
CA SER A 86 -3.12 3.22 -10.91
C SER A 86 -1.74 2.57 -10.86
N ASN A 87 -1.42 1.83 -9.79
CA ASN A 87 -0.13 1.13 -9.66
C ASN A 87 0.00 -0.03 -10.66
N ALA A 88 -1.10 -0.71 -10.99
CA ALA A 88 -1.09 -1.78 -11.99
C ALA A 88 -0.89 -1.25 -13.41
N SER A 89 -1.35 -0.02 -13.69
CA SER A 89 -1.24 0.62 -15.00
C SER A 89 0.11 1.29 -15.30
N ASP A 90 0.97 1.49 -14.28
CA ASP A 90 2.28 2.13 -14.45
C ASP A 90 3.40 1.06 -14.61
N PRO A 91 3.96 0.87 -15.82
CA PRO A 91 5.02 -0.09 -16.06
C PRO A 91 6.28 0.18 -15.21
N SER A 92 6.50 1.44 -14.81
CA SER A 92 7.68 1.87 -14.05
C SER A 92 7.63 1.48 -12.56
N HIS A 93 6.45 1.12 -12.04
CA HIS A 93 6.27 0.76 -10.63
C HIS A 93 6.48 -0.73 -10.33
N SER A 94 6.53 -1.58 -11.36
CA SER A 94 6.75 -3.02 -11.23
C SER A 94 8.17 -3.40 -10.79
N THR A 95 9.17 -2.53 -11.02
CA THR A 95 10.60 -2.84 -10.79
C THR A 95 11.20 -2.23 -9.52
N LYS A 96 10.50 -1.31 -8.83
CA LYS A 96 11.12 -0.48 -7.78
C LYS A 96 10.98 -0.97 -6.33
N ARG A 97 10.38 -2.15 -6.10
CA ARG A 97 10.14 -2.68 -4.74
C ARG A 97 11.19 -3.69 -4.25
N LYS A 98 12.37 -3.76 -4.88
CA LYS A 98 13.50 -4.52 -4.34
C LYS A 98 14.71 -3.57 -4.22
N GLY A 99 14.93 -3.05 -3.02
CA GLY A 99 16.09 -2.21 -2.70
C GLY A 99 15.76 -0.73 -2.52
N ARG A 100 15.22 -0.38 -1.35
CA ARG A 100 15.52 0.92 -0.75
C ARG A 100 16.17 0.65 0.60
N GLU A 101 17.37 0.07 0.53
CA GLU A 101 18.35 0.28 1.59
C GLU A 101 18.74 1.76 1.55
N GLU A 102 18.74 2.36 2.73
CA GLU A 102 19.16 3.73 2.97
C GLU A 102 20.66 3.86 2.72
N GLU A 103 21.08 4.22 1.50
CA GLU A 103 22.45 4.69 1.28
C GLU A 103 22.48 6.22 1.28
N LYS A 104 23.04 6.72 2.39
CA LYS A 104 23.47 8.10 2.62
C LYS A 104 24.39 8.54 1.48
N GLU A 105 24.08 9.66 0.83
CA GLU A 105 25.02 10.36 -0.05
C GLU A 105 26.17 10.98 0.78
N PRO A 106 27.44 10.83 0.36
CA PRO A 106 28.44 11.89 0.52
C PRO A 106 28.78 12.47 -0.85
N LYS A 107 28.60 13.79 -1.02
CA LYS A 107 28.90 14.49 -2.26
C LYS A 107 30.39 14.83 -2.41
N LYS A 108 31.00 14.15 -3.39
CA LYS A 108 31.91 14.64 -4.46
C LYS A 108 33.37 15.01 -4.15
N GLU A 109 34.23 14.10 -4.61
CA GLU A 109 35.59 14.25 -5.16
C GLU A 109 35.69 15.47 -6.12
N GLY A 110 36.77 16.24 -6.21
CA GLY A 110 38.18 15.83 -6.26
C GLY A 110 38.68 15.98 -7.71
N ARG A 111 38.96 17.22 -8.14
CA ARG A 111 39.56 17.50 -9.45
C ARG A 111 41.07 17.29 -9.34
N ALA A 112 41.56 16.17 -9.84
CA ALA A 112 42.99 15.88 -9.98
C ALA A 112 43.37 15.85 -11.46
N GLU A 113 44.52 16.46 -11.78
CA GLU A 113 45.54 16.03 -12.77
C GLU A 113 46.53 17.19 -12.92
N ALA A 114 47.86 17.07 -12.84
CA ALA A 114 48.81 15.99 -12.54
C ALA A 114 50.18 16.64 -12.13
N PRO A 115 51.16 15.94 -11.52
CA PRO A 115 52.45 16.52 -11.07
C PRO A 115 53.63 16.08 -11.99
N PRO A 116 54.91 16.38 -11.68
CA PRO A 116 55.59 17.68 -11.77
C PRO A 116 56.91 17.61 -12.61
N GLU A 117 57.50 18.75 -12.99
CA GLU A 117 58.96 18.83 -13.28
C GLU A 117 59.61 20.10 -12.71
N ARG A 118 60.86 19.92 -12.29
CA ARG A 118 61.72 20.79 -11.46
C ARG A 118 62.70 21.56 -12.36
N ILE A 119 63.23 22.69 -11.87
CA ILE A 119 64.41 23.52 -12.32
C ILE A 119 63.96 25.01 -12.29
N LYS A 120 64.64 26.03 -11.72
CA LYS A 120 65.96 26.25 -11.10
C LYS A 120 65.82 27.44 -10.14
N GLY A 121 66.64 27.47 -9.09
CA GLY A 121 66.75 28.65 -8.23
C GLY A 121 67.36 29.88 -8.91
N ARG A 122 67.01 31.05 -8.37
CA ARG A 122 67.72 32.35 -8.34
C ARG A 122 66.83 33.27 -7.49
N ASP A 123 67.17 33.49 -6.23
CA ASP A 123 68.05 34.57 -5.73
C ASP A 123 67.41 35.97 -5.84
N SER A 124 67.62 36.78 -4.80
CA SER A 124 67.42 38.23 -4.65
C SER A 124 66.21 38.73 -3.85
N SER A 125 66.46 38.94 -2.56
CA SER A 125 66.40 40.24 -1.84
C SER A 125 65.13 41.12 -1.86
N ARG A 126 64.66 41.43 -0.63
CA ARG A 126 64.13 42.72 -0.09
C ARG A 126 63.02 42.40 0.93
N GLY A 127 63.09 42.78 2.21
CA GLY A 127 64.04 43.60 2.95
C GLY A 127 63.82 43.43 4.46
#